data_AF-A0A927TJI1-F1
#
_entry.id   AF-A0A927TJI1-F1
#
_cell.length_a   1.000
_cell.length_b   1.000
_cell.length_c   1.000
_cell.angle_alpha   90.00
_cell.angle_beta   90.00
_cell.angle_gamma   90.00
#
_symmetry.space_group_name_H-M   'P 1'
#
loop_
_entity.id
_entity.type
_entity.pdbx_description
1 polymer ?
#
loop_
_entity_poly.entity_id
_entity_poly.type
_entity_poly.pdbx_seq_one_letter_code
_entity_poly.pdbx_strand_id
1 'polypeptide(L)'
;MNPLPFSTETSNLKPCLNGGINMEPIKYTINLEGVVTRAEFHERICASLPCPHYYGKNLDAFYDLLTGHGEPWEITFSNTTALEQELPRYFGALKELCAEAQEEKGNLVIIFE
;
A
#
# COMPACT_ATOMS: atom_id res chain seq x y z
N MET A 1 17.32 -42.65 13.40
CA MET A 1 16.04 -41.93 13.57
C MET A 1 16.35 -40.44 13.52
N ASN A 2 15.77 -39.74 12.54
CA ASN A 2 15.66 -38.28 12.51
C ASN A 2 14.46 -37.91 13.41
N PRO A 3 14.44 -36.73 14.07
CA PRO A 3 14.07 -35.51 13.34
C PRO A 3 14.88 -34.24 13.68
N LEU A 4 14.85 -33.34 12.70
CA LEU A 4 15.38 -31.97 12.65
C LEU A 4 14.78 -31.05 13.73
N PRO A 5 15.53 -30.05 14.22
CA PRO A 5 14.97 -28.75 14.55
C PRO A 5 15.13 -27.80 13.35
N PHE A 6 13.99 -27.36 12.81
CA PHE A 6 13.91 -26.23 11.88
C PHE A 6 14.41 -24.97 12.59
N SER A 7 15.65 -24.55 12.30
CA SER A 7 16.05 -23.16 12.46
C SER A 7 15.45 -22.37 11.30
N THR A 8 14.34 -21.69 11.53
CA THR A 8 13.97 -20.53 10.71
C THR A 8 14.35 -19.29 11.50
N GLU A 9 15.59 -18.86 11.27
CA GLU A 9 16.13 -17.57 11.70
C GLU A 9 15.17 -16.43 11.33
N THR A 10 14.56 -15.87 12.36
CA THR A 10 13.89 -14.57 12.33
C THR A 10 14.96 -13.49 12.30
N SER A 11 15.53 -13.19 11.13
CA SER A 11 16.42 -12.04 10.98
C SER A 11 16.58 -11.66 9.52
N ASN A 12 15.59 -10.95 8.98
CA ASN A 12 15.77 -10.19 7.75
C ASN A 12 15.04 -8.85 7.88
N LEU A 13 15.72 -7.88 8.51
CA LEU A 13 15.93 -6.57 7.87
C LEU A 13 17.05 -5.84 8.62
N LYS A 14 18.18 -5.65 7.95
CA LYS A 14 19.26 -4.75 8.38
C LYS A 14 18.96 -3.38 7.78
N PRO A 15 18.87 -2.28 8.55
CA PRO A 15 18.91 -0.95 7.97
C PRO A 15 20.38 -0.61 7.68
N CYS A 16 20.85 -0.95 6.47
CA CYS A 16 22.13 -0.44 5.97
C CYS A 16 21.93 1.02 5.56
N LEU A 17 22.10 1.94 6.50
CA LEU A 17 22.27 3.37 6.22
C LEU A 17 23.71 3.60 5.74
N ASN A 18 23.95 3.67 4.42
CA ASN A 18 25.12 4.33 3.83
C ASN A 18 24.98 4.48 2.30
N GLY A 19 25.10 5.71 1.81
CA GLY A 19 25.62 6.00 0.46
C GLY A 19 24.61 6.50 -0.57
N GLY A 20 24.53 7.84 -0.73
CA GLY A 20 23.88 8.53 -1.84
C GLY A 20 22.37 8.31 -1.93
N ILE A 21 21.57 9.28 -1.48
CA ILE A 21 20.12 9.23 -1.67
C ILE A 21 19.79 9.43 -3.15
N ASN A 22 19.99 8.40 -3.97
CA ASN A 22 19.16 8.19 -5.13
C ASN A 22 17.74 8.04 -4.56
N MET A 23 16.94 9.09 -4.70
CA MET A 23 15.55 9.12 -4.26
C MET A 23 14.72 8.25 -5.21
N GLU A 24 14.95 6.95 -5.18
CA GLU A 24 14.13 5.97 -5.89
C GLU A 24 12.83 5.79 -5.11
N PRO A 25 11.65 5.89 -5.76
CA PRO A 25 10.38 5.68 -5.08
C PRO A 25 10.27 4.24 -4.58
N ILE A 26 9.77 4.08 -3.36
CA ILE A 26 9.49 2.76 -2.79
C ILE A 26 8.28 2.20 -3.53
N LYS A 27 8.48 1.09 -4.24
CA LYS A 27 7.44 0.45 -5.06
C LYS A 27 6.63 -0.55 -4.24
N TYR A 28 5.31 -0.38 -4.23
CA TYR A 28 4.35 -1.25 -3.57
C TYR A 28 3.37 -1.79 -4.61
N THR A 29 3.28 -3.11 -4.74
CA THR A 29 2.30 -3.75 -5.60
C THR A 29 1.19 -4.38 -4.76
N ILE A 30 -0.05 -4.02 -5.07
CA ILE A 30 -1.24 -4.40 -4.30
C ILE A 30 -2.22 -5.08 -5.25
N ASN A 31 -2.40 -6.38 -5.06
CA ASN A 31 -3.35 -7.15 -5.86
C ASN A 31 -4.75 -7.10 -5.23
N LEU A 32 -5.70 -6.44 -5.89
CA LEU A 32 -7.09 -6.28 -5.49
C LEU A 32 -8.04 -7.29 -6.17
N GLU A 33 -7.50 -8.39 -6.71
CA GLU A 33 -8.29 -9.47 -7.29
C GLU A 33 -9.34 -10.01 -6.29
N GLY A 34 -10.61 -10.00 -6.71
CA GLY A 34 -11.72 -10.47 -5.89
C GLY A 34 -12.13 -9.56 -4.74
N VAL A 35 -11.51 -8.37 -4.60
CA VAL A 35 -11.90 -7.41 -3.57
C VAL A 35 -13.19 -6.71 -3.99
N VAL A 36 -14.27 -6.97 -3.24
CA VAL A 36 -15.60 -6.40 -3.52
C VAL A 36 -16.12 -5.56 -2.36
N THR A 37 -15.41 -5.53 -1.23
CA THR A 37 -15.78 -4.76 -0.06
C THR A 37 -14.68 -3.79 0.36
N ARG A 38 -15.09 -2.68 1.00
CA ARG A 38 -14.17 -1.68 1.56
C ARG A 38 -13.27 -2.27 2.63
N ALA A 39 -13.81 -3.19 3.44
CA ALA A 39 -13.05 -3.86 4.50
C ALA A 39 -11.90 -4.68 3.90
N GLU A 40 -12.19 -5.52 2.89
CA GLU A 40 -11.16 -6.31 2.19
C GLU A 40 -10.13 -5.41 1.50
N PHE A 41 -10.55 -4.29 0.90
CA PHE A 41 -9.63 -3.31 0.34
C PHE A 41 -8.64 -2.81 1.40
N HIS A 42 -9.16 -2.34 2.54
CA HIS A 42 -8.35 -1.84 3.64
C HIS A 42 -7.44 -2.93 4.25
N GLU A 43 -7.90 -4.17 4.33
CA GLU A 43 -7.07 -5.31 4.76
C GLU A 43 -5.94 -5.59 3.78
N ARG A 44 -6.23 -5.52 2.47
CA ARG A 44 -5.22 -5.73 1.42
C ARG A 44 -4.16 -4.64 1.40
N ILE A 45 -4.59 -3.38 1.58
CA ILE A 45 -3.71 -2.23 1.79
C ILE A 45 -2.78 -2.49 2.97
N CYS A 46 -3.33 -2.83 4.15
CA CYS A 46 -2.51 -3.05 5.34
C CYS A 46 -1.64 -4.31 5.29
N ALA A 47 -1.95 -5.25 4.41
CA ALA A 47 -1.09 -6.41 4.16
C ALA A 47 0.12 -6.06 3.28
N SER A 48 -0.02 -5.10 2.35
CA SER A 48 1.03 -4.69 1.42
C SER A 48 1.83 -3.47 1.88
N LEU A 49 1.19 -2.53 2.57
CA LEU A 49 1.77 -1.28 3.05
C LEU A 49 1.98 -1.35 4.57
N PRO A 50 2.98 -0.64 5.12
CA PRO A 50 3.18 -0.54 6.55
C PRO A 50 2.05 0.30 7.19
N CYS A 51 0.91 -0.34 7.48
CA CYS A 51 -0.21 0.32 8.15
C CYS A 51 0.13 0.63 9.61
N PRO A 52 0.07 1.89 10.03
CA PRO A 52 0.24 2.26 11.42
C PRO A 52 -0.97 1.82 12.26
N HIS A 53 -0.77 1.69 13.58
CA HIS A 53 -1.83 1.27 14.51
C HIS A 53 -3.03 2.24 14.54
N TYR A 54 -2.86 3.49 14.10
CA TYR A 54 -3.94 4.48 13.99
C TYR A 54 -4.76 4.39 12.68
N TYR A 55 -4.53 3.38 11.84
CA TYR A 55 -5.27 3.23 10.59
C TYR A 55 -6.76 2.92 10.83
N GLY A 56 -7.61 3.94 10.65
CA GLY A 56 -9.04 3.88 10.92
C GLY A 56 -9.90 3.13 9.89
N LYS A 57 -9.29 2.40 8.93
CA LYS A 57 -9.99 1.69 7.84
C LYS A 57 -11.01 2.57 7.09
N ASN A 58 -10.63 3.83 6.87
CA ASN A 58 -11.41 4.83 6.16
C ASN A 58 -10.54 5.50 5.08
N LEU A 59 -11.20 6.09 4.07
CA LEU A 59 -10.53 6.86 3.02
C LEU A 59 -9.68 8.00 3.59
N ASP A 60 -10.19 8.72 4.59
CA ASP A 60 -9.47 9.81 5.27
C ASP A 60 -8.17 9.32 5.95
N ALA A 61 -8.23 8.19 6.65
CA ALA A 61 -7.05 7.56 7.25
C ALA A 61 -6.06 7.03 6.20
N PHE A 62 -6.54 6.69 5.00
CA PHE A 62 -5.70 6.31 3.89
C PHE A 62 -5.02 7.53 3.25
N TYR A 63 -5.72 8.65 3.12
CA TYR A 63 -5.13 9.91 2.69
C TYR A 63 -4.03 10.38 3.64
N ASP A 64 -4.29 10.36 4.95
CA ASP A 64 -3.31 10.72 5.98
C ASP A 64 -2.08 9.79 5.94
N LEU A 65 -2.29 8.50 5.67
CA LEU A 65 -1.20 7.56 5.41
C LEU A 65 -0.37 8.03 4.21
N LEU A 66 -1.00 8.21 3.04
CA LEU A 66 -0.31 8.57 1.80
C LEU A 66 0.46 9.89 1.90
N THR A 67 -0.12 10.89 2.56
CA THR A 67 0.46 12.24 2.68
C THR A 67 1.39 12.40 3.89
N GLY A 68 1.25 11.54 4.90
CA GLY A 68 2.04 11.57 6.14
C GLY A 68 3.46 11.00 5.98
N HIS A 69 3.76 10.28 4.90
CA HIS A 69 5.09 9.73 4.66
C HIS A 69 6.07 10.75 4.04
N GLY A 70 7.33 10.68 4.45
CA GLY A 70 8.41 11.54 3.95
C GLY A 70 9.08 11.02 2.68
N GLU A 71 8.91 9.75 2.37
CA GLU A 71 9.59 9.06 1.27
C GLU A 71 8.74 9.05 -0.02
N PRO A 72 9.36 9.08 -1.21
CA PRO A 72 8.64 8.91 -2.47
C PRO A 72 8.06 7.49 -2.56
N TRP A 73 6.78 7.36 -2.83
CA TRP A 73 6.08 6.07 -2.92
C TRP A 73 5.49 5.88 -4.32
N GLU A 74 5.61 4.67 -4.85
CA GLU A 74 4.96 4.25 -6.09
C GLU A 74 4.06 3.06 -5.77
N ILE A 75 2.74 3.25 -5.85
CA ILE A 75 1.76 2.22 -5.51
C ILE A 75 1.06 1.78 -6.78
N THR A 76 1.16 0.49 -7.10
CA THR A 76 0.46 -0.14 -8.23
C THR A 76 -0.66 -1.01 -7.71
N PHE A 77 -1.89 -0.64 -8.04
CA PHE A 77 -3.08 -1.43 -7.80
C PHE A 77 -3.37 -2.32 -9.01
N SER A 78 -3.22 -3.63 -8.86
CA SER A 78 -3.52 -4.59 -9.93
C SER A 78 -4.87 -5.27 -9.68
N ASN A 79 -5.57 -5.63 -10.76
CA ASN A 79 -6.86 -6.35 -10.74
C ASN A 79 -7.98 -5.57 -10.04
N THR A 80 -8.08 -4.27 -10.27
CA THR A 80 -9.12 -3.43 -9.64
C THR A 80 -10.51 -3.60 -10.27
N THR A 81 -10.64 -4.42 -11.32
CA THR A 81 -11.88 -4.63 -12.07
C THR A 81 -13.05 -5.06 -11.18
N ALA A 82 -12.84 -6.02 -10.27
CA ALA A 82 -13.90 -6.50 -9.38
C ALA A 82 -14.40 -5.38 -8.45
N LEU A 83 -13.48 -4.60 -7.89
CA LEU A 83 -13.78 -3.47 -7.02
C LEU A 83 -14.51 -2.35 -7.77
N GLU A 84 -14.10 -2.05 -9.00
CA GLU A 84 -14.76 -1.05 -9.83
C GLU A 84 -16.19 -1.47 -10.19
N GLN A 85 -16.42 -2.75 -10.48
CA GLN A 85 -17.76 -3.24 -10.83
C GLN A 85 -18.70 -3.30 -9.62
N GLU A 86 -18.22 -3.76 -8.48
CA GLU A 86 -19.06 -3.95 -7.28
C GLU A 86 -19.25 -2.65 -6.50
N LEU A 87 -18.23 -1.79 -6.46
CA LEU A 87 -18.23 -0.54 -5.72
C LEU A 87 -17.78 0.67 -6.58
N PRO A 88 -18.46 0.98 -7.70
CA PRO A 88 -18.05 2.04 -8.62
C PRO A 88 -17.99 3.42 -7.96
N ARG A 89 -18.92 3.72 -7.05
CA ARG A 89 -18.95 4.98 -6.31
C ARG A 89 -17.79 5.13 -5.33
N TYR A 90 -17.40 4.03 -4.69
CA TYR A 90 -16.27 4.04 -3.76
C TYR A 90 -14.95 4.09 -4.54
N PHE A 91 -14.85 3.36 -5.65
CA PHE A 91 -13.69 3.38 -6.53
C PHE A 91 -13.47 4.76 -7.16
N GLY A 92 -14.53 5.48 -7.51
CA GLY A 92 -14.46 6.89 -7.91
C GLY A 92 -13.84 7.77 -6.83
N ALA A 93 -14.40 7.72 -5.61
CA ALA A 93 -13.88 8.49 -4.48
C ALA A 93 -12.42 8.12 -4.13
N LEU A 94 -12.04 6.85 -4.24
CA LEU A 94 -10.67 6.38 -4.07
C LEU A 94 -9.74 7.00 -5.12
N LYS A 95 -10.13 6.98 -6.41
CA LYS A 95 -9.34 7.58 -7.49
C LYS A 95 -9.16 9.08 -7.30
N GLU A 96 -10.22 9.79 -6.92
CA GLU A 96 -10.16 11.23 -6.62
C GLU A 96 -9.21 11.50 -5.45
N LEU A 97 -9.36 10.78 -4.34
CA LEU A 97 -8.50 10.91 -3.16
C LEU A 97 -7.04 10.61 -3.47
N CYS A 98 -6.77 9.56 -4.26
CA CYS A 98 -5.42 9.24 -4.72
C CYS A 98 -4.84 10.38 -5.56
N ALA A 99 -5.62 10.95 -6.49
CA ALA A 99 -5.19 12.09 -7.29
C ALA A 99 -4.89 13.33 -6.43
N GLU A 100 -5.75 13.65 -5.45
CA GLU A 100 -5.52 14.73 -4.48
C GLU A 100 -4.24 14.47 -3.67
N ALA A 101 -4.03 13.24 -3.20
CA ALA A 101 -2.83 12.89 -2.44
C ALA A 101 -1.56 13.02 -3.30
N GLN A 102 -1.62 12.68 -4.58
CA GLN A 102 -0.50 12.86 -5.52
C GLN A 102 -0.24 14.35 -5.86
N GLU A 103 -1.29 15.18 -5.86
CA GLU A 103 -1.13 16.62 -6.05
C GLU A 103 -0.50 17.28 -4.81
N GLU A 104 -0.96 16.89 -3.62
CA GLU A 104 -0.38 17.31 -2.32
C GLU A 104 1.06 16.80 -2.18
N LYS A 105 1.31 15.56 -2.56
CA LYS A 105 2.63 14.90 -2.59
C LYS A 105 3.07 14.63 -4.02
N GLY A 106 3.77 15.59 -4.62
CA GLY A 106 4.36 15.42 -5.96
C GLY A 106 5.40 14.30 -6.09
N ASN A 107 5.75 13.62 -4.99
CA ASN A 107 6.63 12.45 -4.95
C ASN A 107 5.88 11.13 -4.69
N LEU A 108 4.54 11.17 -4.66
CA LEU A 108 3.66 10.01 -4.59
C LEU A 108 3.13 9.70 -6.00
N VAL A 109 3.25 8.45 -6.41
CA VAL A 109 2.76 7.96 -7.70
C VAL A 109 1.81 6.81 -7.42
N ILE A 110 0.57 6.91 -7.90
CA ILE A 110 -0.43 5.87 -7.76
C ILE A 110 -0.89 5.47 -9.16
N ILE A 111 -0.82 4.17 -9.45
CA ILE A 111 -1.14 3.58 -10.75
C ILE A 111 -2.22 2.52 -10.52
N PHE A 112 -3.26 2.55 -11.35
CA PHE A 112 -4.32 1.54 -11.36
C PHE A 112 -4.20 0.74 -12.66
N GLU A 113 -4.05 -0.57 -12.56
CA GLU A 113 -3.93 -1.56 -13.66
C GLU A 113 -5.11 -2.54 -13.72
#